data_AF-A0A8R2NTA6-F1
#
_entry.id   AF-A0A8R2NTA6-F1
#
_cell.length_a   1.000
_cell.length_b   1.000
_cell.length_c   1.000
_cell.angle_alpha   90.00
_cell.angle_beta   90.00
_cell.angle_gamma   90.00
#
_symmetry.space_group_name_H-M   'P 1'
#
loop_
_entity.id
_entity.type
_entity.pdbx_description
1 polymer ?
#
loop_
_entity_poly.entity_id
_entity_poly.type
_entity_poly.pdbx_seq_one_letter_code
_entity_poly.pdbx_strand_id
1 'polypeptide(L)'
;MASKWRIFRKPIIAREDMVNAITKATIILHNFIKKSEKNAGVRYYCSASDIDKTQNCDWTQSEIGALAPIGHTGSNMHSKNAKIIRNKLKDNFSGEGAISFQYDRVLR
;
A
#
# COMPACT_ATOMS: atom_id res chain seq x y z
N MET A 1 -13.60 4.03 -10.06
CA MET A 1 -12.49 4.88 -10.53
C MET A 1 -11.69 5.48 -9.37
N ALA A 2 -12.29 6.27 -8.48
CA ALA A 2 -11.56 6.96 -7.40
C ALA A 2 -10.83 6.05 -6.39
N SER A 3 -11.36 4.86 -6.08
CA SER A 3 -10.75 3.93 -5.11
C SER A 3 -9.46 3.28 -5.60
N LYS A 4 -9.29 3.10 -6.92
CA LYS A 4 -8.14 2.39 -7.50
C LYS A 4 -7.02 3.31 -7.96
N TRP A 5 -7.37 4.51 -8.42
CA TRP A 5 -6.41 5.44 -8.98
C TRP A 5 -5.99 6.44 -7.91
N ARG A 6 -4.72 6.38 -7.50
CA ARG A 6 -4.17 7.23 -6.43
C ARG A 6 -4.31 8.73 -6.73
N ILE A 7 -4.32 9.10 -8.00
CA ILE A 7 -4.50 10.47 -8.48
C ILE A 7 -5.86 11.09 -8.09
N PHE A 8 -6.90 10.28 -7.86
CA PHE A 8 -8.23 10.75 -7.45
C PHE A 8 -8.47 10.70 -5.94
N ARG A 9 -7.46 10.36 -5.13
CA ARG A 9 -7.60 10.35 -3.67
C ARG A 9 -7.57 11.75 -3.06
N LYS A 10 -7.03 12.73 -3.78
CA LYS A 10 -7.05 14.14 -3.39
C LYS A 10 -7.99 14.91 -4.31
N PRO A 11 -8.76 15.88 -3.80
CA PRO A 11 -9.60 16.72 -4.64
C PRO A 11 -8.72 17.48 -5.63
N ILE A 12 -9.12 17.46 -6.90
CA ILE A 12 -8.44 18.17 -7.98
C ILE A 12 -9.25 19.43 -8.26
N ILE A 13 -8.66 20.60 -8.01
CA ILE A 13 -9.27 21.87 -8.38
C ILE A 13 -9.02 22.07 -9.88
N ALA A 14 -10.08 21.96 -10.68
CA ALA A 14 -9.99 22.03 -12.14
C ALA A 14 -11.16 22.84 -12.72
N ARG A 15 -10.91 23.46 -13.88
CA ARG A 15 -11.95 24.08 -14.70
C ARG A 15 -12.77 23.02 -15.44
N GLU A 16 -13.98 23.36 -15.87
CA GLU A 16 -14.90 22.43 -16.55
C GLU A 16 -14.24 21.69 -17.74
N ASP A 17 -13.53 22.41 -18.60
CA ASP A 17 -12.80 21.84 -19.74
C ASP A 17 -11.77 20.77 -19.31
N MET A 18 -11.08 21.05 -18.20
CA MET A 18 -10.05 20.16 -17.66
C MET A 18 -10.66 18.95 -16.97
N VAL A 19 -11.81 19.10 -16.29
CA VAL A 19 -12.57 17.96 -15.75
C VAL A 19 -13.00 17.01 -16.88
N ASN A 20 -13.46 17.55 -18.00
CA ASN A 20 -13.80 16.75 -19.18
C ASN A 20 -12.58 16.02 -19.76
N ALA A 21 -11.43 16.70 -19.87
CA ALA A 21 -10.19 16.09 -20.33
C ALA A 21 -9.71 14.96 -19.39
N ILE A 22 -9.71 15.20 -18.08
CA ILE A 22 -9.32 14.22 -17.06
C ILE A 22 -10.22 12.99 -17.15
N THR A 23 -11.54 13.19 -17.24
CA THR A 23 -12.52 12.10 -17.34
C THR A 23 -12.28 11.26 -18.60
N LYS A 24 -12.13 11.89 -19.76
CA LYS A 24 -11.84 11.20 -21.03
C LYS A 24 -10.54 10.40 -20.98
N ALA A 25 -9.46 11.02 -20.49
CA ALA A 25 -8.17 10.36 -20.35
C ALA A 25 -8.25 9.14 -19.41
N THR A 26 -9.00 9.27 -18.31
CA THR A 26 -9.21 8.18 -17.35
C THR A 26 -9.97 7.01 -17.96
N ILE A 27 -11.00 7.28 -18.75
CA ILE A 27 -11.77 6.24 -19.44
C ILE A 27 -10.89 5.52 -20.46
N ILE A 28 -10.13 6.25 -21.26
CA ILE A 28 -9.21 5.66 -22.25
C ILE A 28 -8.19 4.76 -21.55
N LEU A 29 -7.58 5.26 -20.47
CA LEU A 29 -6.60 4.51 -19.69
C LEU A 29 -7.20 3.26 -19.06
N HIS A 30 -8.42 3.35 -18.53
CA HIS A 30 -9.14 2.20 -17.98
C HIS A 30 -9.37 1.13 -19.06
N ASN A 31 -9.86 1.54 -20.23
CA ASN A 31 -10.14 0.65 -21.35
C ASN A 31 -8.86 -0.01 -21.88
N PHE A 32 -7.75 0.75 -21.94
CA PHE A 32 -6.45 0.22 -22.32
C PHE A 32 -5.99 -0.89 -21.38
N ILE A 33 -6.05 -0.67 -20.06
CA ILE A 33 -5.65 -1.69 -19.09
C ILE A 33 -6.57 -2.90 -19.17
N LYS A 34 -7.89 -2.70 -19.30
CA LYS A 34 -8.85 -3.80 -19.47
C LYS A 34 -8.54 -4.68 -20.69
N LYS A 35 -8.11 -4.05 -21.79
CA LYS A 35 -7.66 -4.77 -22.99
C LYS A 35 -6.35 -5.53 -22.73
N SER A 36 -5.41 -4.91 -22.02
CA SER A 36 -4.14 -5.55 -21.62
C SER A 36 -4.36 -6.76 -20.70
N GLU A 37 -5.27 -6.66 -19.73
CA GLU A 37 -5.65 -7.78 -18.83
C GLU A 37 -6.14 -8.99 -19.62
N LYS A 38 -7.06 -8.76 -20.58
CA LYS A 38 -7.62 -9.82 -21.41
C LYS A 38 -6.54 -10.55 -22.20
N ASN A 39 -5.50 -9.83 -22.64
CA ASN A 39 -4.41 -10.39 -23.43
C ASN A 39 -3.36 -11.11 -22.57
N ALA A 40 -3.06 -10.59 -21.37
CA ALA A 40 -2.05 -11.15 -20.48
C ALA A 40 -2.59 -12.30 -19.59
N GLY A 41 -3.91 -12.46 -19.48
CA GLY A 41 -4.54 -13.43 -18.59
C GLY A 41 -4.45 -13.04 -17.10
N VAL A 42 -3.93 -11.85 -16.78
CA VAL A 42 -3.79 -11.32 -15.42
C VAL A 42 -4.90 -10.30 -15.15
N ARG A 43 -5.57 -10.41 -14.00
CA ARG A 43 -6.59 -9.44 -13.54
C ARG A 43 -5.96 -8.41 -12.60
N TYR A 44 -5.64 -7.22 -13.09
CA TYR A 44 -5.32 -6.02 -12.29
C TYR A 44 -6.56 -5.41 -11.61
N TYR A 45 -7.75 -5.66 -12.14
CA TYR A 45 -9.05 -5.22 -11.68
C TYR A 45 -9.88 -6.45 -11.29
N CYS A 46 -9.69 -6.99 -10.11
CA CYS A 46 -10.71 -7.85 -9.51
C CYS A 46 -11.96 -6.99 -9.16
N SER A 47 -13.14 -7.43 -9.60
CA SER A 47 -14.42 -6.81 -9.25
C SER A 47 -14.83 -7.26 -7.85
N ALA A 48 -15.46 -6.39 -7.06
CA ALA A 48 -16.08 -6.82 -5.80
C ALA A 48 -17.14 -7.93 -6.01
N SER A 49 -17.65 -8.06 -7.24
CA SER A 49 -18.57 -9.13 -7.67
C SER A 49 -17.88 -10.48 -7.92
N ASP A 50 -16.54 -10.54 -7.99
CA ASP A 50 -15.76 -11.77 -8.23
C ASP A 50 -15.32 -12.46 -6.92
N ILE A 51 -15.66 -11.90 -5.75
CA ILE A 51 -15.25 -12.39 -4.43
C ILE A 51 -15.72 -13.84 -4.19
N ASP A 52 -16.78 -14.27 -4.89
CA ASP A 52 -17.41 -15.58 -4.71
C ASP A 52 -16.76 -16.71 -5.54
N LYS A 53 -15.82 -16.39 -6.44
CA LYS A 53 -15.18 -17.38 -7.31
C LYS A 53 -13.68 -17.47 -7.07
N THR A 54 -13.31 -18.11 -5.96
CA THR A 54 -12.15 -19.02 -5.83
C THR A 54 -10.81 -18.58 -6.45
N GLN A 55 -10.52 -17.29 -6.47
CA GLN A 55 -9.20 -16.77 -6.76
C GLN A 55 -8.95 -15.73 -5.69
N ASN A 56 -7.87 -15.95 -4.97
CA ASN A 56 -7.33 -15.14 -3.89
C ASN A 56 -7.15 -13.67 -4.35
N CYS A 57 -8.24 -12.90 -4.43
CA CYS A 57 -8.22 -11.46 -4.67
C CYS A 57 -7.87 -10.79 -3.35
N ASP A 58 -6.66 -11.11 -2.87
CA ASP A 58 -6.09 -10.57 -1.66
C ASP A 58 -5.60 -9.14 -1.94
N TRP A 59 -6.55 -8.21 -2.08
CA TRP A 59 -6.25 -6.79 -2.07
C TRP A 59 -5.65 -6.34 -0.73
N THR A 60 -5.68 -7.17 0.31
CA THR A 60 -5.06 -6.86 1.59
C THR A 60 -3.55 -7.09 1.58
N GLN A 61 -3.03 -7.85 0.61
CA GLN A 61 -1.59 -8.09 0.46
C GLN A 61 -0.86 -7.09 -0.45
N SER A 62 -1.58 -6.34 -1.29
CA SER A 62 -0.91 -5.33 -2.10
C SER A 62 -0.66 -4.10 -1.23
N GLU A 63 0.57 -4.01 -0.73
CA GLU A 63 1.16 -2.90 0.01
C GLU A 63 1.07 -1.58 -0.79
N ILE A 64 -0.11 -0.95 -0.81
CA ILE A 64 -0.32 0.34 -1.49
C ILE A 64 0.20 1.51 -0.64
N GLY A 65 0.85 1.24 0.50
CA GLY A 65 1.45 2.22 1.39
C GLY A 65 2.79 1.72 1.94
N ALA A 66 3.60 2.65 2.46
CA ALA A 66 4.88 2.36 3.12
C ALA A 66 4.74 1.56 4.42
N LEU A 67 3.51 1.22 4.83
CA LEU A 67 3.20 0.51 6.06
C LEU A 67 2.41 -0.75 5.72
N ALA A 68 2.93 -1.89 6.18
CA ALA A 68 2.25 -3.17 6.08
C ALA A 68 1.01 -3.20 7.00
N PRO A 69 -0.02 -4.01 6.66
CA PRO A 69 -1.17 -4.23 7.53
C PRO A 69 -0.71 -4.70 8.91
N ILE A 70 -1.22 -4.07 9.96
CA ILE A 70 -1.00 -4.57 11.32
C ILE A 70 -1.79 -5.86 11.47
N GLY A 71 -1.11 -6.97 11.77
CA GLY A 71 -1.75 -8.27 11.99
C GLY A 71 -2.65 -8.27 13.24
N HIS A 72 -3.26 -9.41 13.56
CA HIS A 72 -4.14 -9.54 14.71
C HIS A 72 -3.43 -9.16 16.03
N THR A 73 -3.84 -8.03 16.64
CA THR A 73 -3.28 -7.49 17.89
C THR A 73 -4.10 -7.84 19.13
N GLY A 74 -4.94 -8.88 19.07
CA GLY A 74 -5.82 -9.29 20.18
C GLY A 74 -5.17 -10.16 21.26
N SER A 75 -3.87 -10.47 21.15
CA SER A 75 -3.19 -11.23 22.20
C SER A 75 -2.92 -10.34 23.42
N ASN A 76 -3.41 -10.75 24.60
CA ASN A 76 -3.13 -10.13 25.91
C ASN A 76 -1.64 -10.24 26.34
N MET A 77 -0.74 -10.38 25.38
CA MET A 77 0.69 -10.56 25.55
C MET A 77 1.47 -9.29 25.16
N HIS A 78 0.87 -8.12 25.39
CA HIS A 78 1.45 -6.81 25.05
C HIS A 78 2.89 -6.66 25.56
N SER A 79 3.18 -7.11 26.78
CA SER A 79 4.53 -7.05 27.36
C SER A 79 5.55 -7.91 26.62
N LYS A 80 5.17 -9.11 26.14
CA LYS A 80 6.12 -9.95 25.37
C LYS A 80 6.27 -9.43 23.94
N ASN A 81 5.18 -8.99 23.29
CA ASN A 81 5.24 -8.40 21.95
C ASN A 81 6.09 -7.11 21.95
N ALA A 82 5.90 -6.23 22.94
CA ALA A 82 6.73 -5.04 23.11
C ALA A 82 8.20 -5.41 23.34
N LYS A 83 8.49 -6.43 24.15
CA LYS A 83 9.86 -6.91 24.36
C LYS A 83 10.48 -7.44 23.06
N ILE A 84 9.73 -8.18 22.26
CA ILE A 84 10.18 -8.71 20.96
C ILE A 84 10.49 -7.55 20.00
N ILE A 85 9.58 -6.59 19.85
CA ILE A 85 9.78 -5.42 18.97
C ILE A 85 10.98 -4.61 19.43
N ARG A 86 11.10 -4.33 20.73
CA ARG A 86 12.23 -3.61 21.31
C ARG A 86 13.55 -4.31 21.01
N ASN A 87 13.62 -5.63 21.18
CA ASN A 87 14.85 -6.38 20.92
C ASN A 87 15.20 -6.36 19.42
N LYS A 88 14.22 -6.57 18.53
CA LYS A 88 14.44 -6.46 17.07
C LYS A 88 15.00 -5.10 16.67
N LEU A 89 14.45 -4.02 17.21
CA LEU A 89 14.95 -2.67 16.94
C LEU A 89 16.35 -2.46 17.52
N LYS A 90 16.60 -2.89 18.75
CA LYS A 90 17.95 -2.83 19.37
C LYS A 90 18.99 -3.52 18.49
N ASP A 91 18.69 -4.74 18.05
CA ASP A 91 19.62 -5.55 17.27
C ASP A 91 19.88 -4.90 15.90
N ASN A 92 18.85 -4.33 15.26
CA ASN A 92 19.00 -3.62 13.99
C ASN A 92 19.85 -2.36 14.14
N PHE A 93 19.57 -1.51 15.13
CA PHE A 93 20.34 -0.28 15.37
C PHE A 93 21.74 -0.52 15.92
N SER A 94 22.03 -1.70 16.48
CA SER A 94 23.38 -2.08 16.92
C SER A 94 24.19 -2.78 15.82
N GLY A 95 23.55 -3.15 14.71
CA GLY A 95 24.16 -3.91 13.60
C GLY A 95 24.08 -3.15 12.28
N GLU A 96 23.31 -3.69 11.33
CA GLU A 96 23.21 -3.17 9.95
C GLU A 96 22.64 -1.74 9.88
N GLY A 97 21.75 -1.37 10.81
CA GLY A 97 21.15 -0.04 10.90
C GLY A 97 21.90 0.93 11.82
N ALA A 98 23.13 0.60 12.22
CA ALA A 98 23.93 1.46 13.10
C ALA A 98 24.40 2.71 12.36
N ILE A 99 24.26 3.88 13.00
CA ILE A 99 24.67 5.16 12.42
C ILE A 99 25.64 5.87 13.36
N SER A 100 26.69 6.47 12.80
CA SER A 100 27.78 7.11 13.54
C SER A 100 27.32 8.14 14.57
N PHE A 101 26.29 8.93 14.27
CA PHE A 101 25.79 9.97 15.19
C PHE A 101 25.09 9.42 16.44
N GLN A 102 24.74 8.13 16.50
CA GLN A 102 24.05 7.55 17.67
C GLN A 102 24.94 7.54 18.92
N TYR A 103 26.26 7.44 18.75
CA TYR A 103 27.24 7.37 19.84
C TYR A 103 27.76 8.73 20.30
N ASP A 104 27.46 9.79 19.54
CA ASP A 104 27.93 11.15 19.80
C ASP A 104 27.39 11.71 21.13
N ARG A 105 26.22 11.21 21.58
CA ARG A 105 25.65 11.53 22.90
C ARG A 105 26.15 10.65 24.05
N VAL A 106 26.78 9.51 23.75
CA VAL A 106 27.24 8.54 24.76
C VAL A 106 28.69 8.84 25.16
N LEU A 107 29.48 9.42 24.25
CA LEU A 107 30.89 9.73 24.44
C LEU A 107 31.16 11.16 24.97
N ARG A 108 30.12 11.87 25.42
CA ARG A 108 30.18 13.22 25.98
C ARG A 108 29.78 13.21 27.44
#